data_AF-A0A2C9LU93-F1
#
_entry.id   AF-A0A2C9LU93-F1
#
_cell.length_a   1.000
_cell.length_b   1.000
_cell.length_c   1.000
_cell.angle_alpha   90.00
_cell.angle_beta   90.00
_cell.angle_gamma   90.00
#
_symmetry.space_group_name_H-M   'P 1'
#
loop_
_entity.id
_entity.type
_entity.pdbx_description
1 polymer ?
#
loop_
_entity_poly.entity_id
_entity_poly.type
_entity_poly.pdbx_seq_one_letter_code
_entity_poly.pdbx_strand_id
1 'polypeptide(L)'
;MWIHQEQSCPKRLFVCPVGCTDKFQLDKYTDHLKPLIEPHLAWTIHKLTQLEFSIKENIRSCVPQTELIHVMEEIKKMEEKVVNMERQLQQVLQSRSGAAAPPGDMTVELTAKASFKLVEPILGVIHNEVDRTIHALTTLEGHYRQQQAQLDEIETQLRMQQQQLQLKDAALADLEMRLAAQEMARYDGTILWKVSGFEAKKRDAISGQTTSLYSPAFYSGPVSQQN
;
A
#
# COMPACT_ATOMS: atom_id res chain seq x y z
N MET A 1 5.99 45.04 -4.13
CA MET A 1 5.37 44.73 -2.82
C MET A 1 5.78 43.31 -2.48
N TRP A 2 6.71 43.13 -1.54
CA TRP A 2 7.31 41.82 -1.27
C TRP A 2 6.33 40.95 -0.48
N ILE A 3 6.06 39.75 -1.00
CA ILE A 3 5.20 38.75 -0.37
C ILE A 3 5.95 38.23 0.87
N HIS A 4 5.40 38.45 2.05
CA HIS A 4 5.96 37.94 3.29
C HIS A 4 5.74 36.42 3.34
N GLN A 5 6.76 35.66 2.99
CA GLN A 5 6.76 34.20 3.07
C GLN A 5 6.76 33.80 4.55
N GLU A 6 5.67 33.17 5.03
CA GLU A 6 5.45 32.83 6.46
C GLU A 6 6.60 32.03 7.11
N GLN A 7 7.43 31.37 6.29
CA GLN A 7 8.57 30.58 6.73
C GLN A 7 9.78 31.42 7.21
N SER A 8 9.82 32.72 6.90
CA SER A 8 10.96 33.61 7.19
C SER A 8 10.63 34.68 8.24
N CYS A 9 9.52 34.55 8.97
CA CYS A 9 9.08 35.54 9.94
C CYS A 9 9.83 35.39 11.27
N PRO A 10 10.61 36.40 11.72
CA PRO A 10 11.32 36.35 12.99
C PRO A 10 10.39 36.37 14.22
N LYS A 11 9.10 36.64 14.04
CA LYS A 11 8.07 36.60 15.10
C LYS A 11 7.14 35.38 15.00
N ARG A 12 7.48 34.37 14.20
CA ARG A 12 6.64 33.18 14.02
C ARG A 12 6.47 32.45 15.35
N LEU A 13 5.21 32.17 15.67
CA LEU A 13 4.84 31.37 16.84
C LEU A 13 4.81 29.88 16.42
N PHE A 14 5.65 29.09 17.08
CA PHE A 14 5.71 27.64 16.93
C PHE A 14 4.77 26.96 17.92
N VAL A 15 4.16 25.88 17.47
CA VAL A 15 3.40 24.96 18.33
C VAL A 15 4.38 23.96 18.92
N CYS A 16 4.20 23.69 20.20
CA CYS A 16 4.95 22.71 20.97
C CYS A 16 4.95 21.32 20.33
N PRO A 17 6.12 20.75 19.99
CA PRO A 17 6.21 19.41 19.39
C PRO A 17 5.90 18.28 20.39
N VAL A 18 5.83 18.61 21.69
CA VAL A 18 5.61 17.66 22.79
C VAL A 18 4.14 17.62 23.25
N GLY A 19 3.22 18.07 22.38
CA GLY A 19 1.78 17.87 22.55
C GLY A 19 1.05 18.94 23.38
N CYS A 20 1.70 20.05 23.72
CA CYS A 20 1.05 21.17 24.40
C CYS A 20 0.44 22.18 23.40
N THR A 21 -0.64 22.87 23.78
CA THR A 21 -1.35 23.82 22.90
C THR A 21 -0.69 25.21 22.84
N ASP A 22 0.40 25.40 23.57
CA ASP A 22 1.07 26.68 23.71
C ASP A 22 1.83 27.06 22.43
N LYS A 23 1.71 28.34 22.10
CA LYS A 23 2.37 28.97 20.95
C LYS A 23 3.46 29.89 21.46
N PHE A 24 4.71 29.63 21.08
CA PHE A 24 5.87 30.38 21.55
C PHE A 24 6.81 30.74 20.39
N GLN A 25 7.64 31.77 20.55
CA GLN A 25 8.71 32.07 19.60
C GLN A 25 9.86 31.10 19.80
N LEU A 26 10.49 30.63 18.72
CA LEU A 26 11.56 29.62 18.78
C LEU A 26 12.68 30.01 19.77
N ASP A 27 13.03 31.30 19.83
CA ASP A 27 14.05 31.84 20.73
C ASP A 27 13.72 31.68 22.22
N LYS A 28 12.44 31.47 22.57
CA LYS A 28 11.94 31.27 23.94
C LYS A 28 11.59 29.82 24.25
N TYR A 29 12.02 28.88 23.40
CA TYR A 29 11.75 27.45 23.58
C TYR A 29 12.24 26.93 24.94
N THR A 30 13.44 27.34 25.35
CA THR A 30 14.03 26.93 26.63
C THR A 30 13.25 27.46 27.83
N ASP A 31 12.69 28.67 27.73
CA ASP A 31 11.87 29.27 28.78
C ASP A 31 10.47 28.66 28.87
N HIS A 32 9.92 28.20 27.75
CA HIS A 32 8.69 27.40 27.71
C HIS A 32 8.90 25.99 28.27
N LEU A 33 10.03 25.34 27.95
CA LEU A 33 10.33 24.00 28.43
C LEU A 33 10.49 23.96 29.95
N LYS A 34 11.30 24.85 30.54
CA LYS A 34 11.63 24.85 31.99
C LYS A 34 10.44 24.58 32.93
N PRO A 35 9.30 25.29 32.84
CA PRO A 35 8.15 25.04 33.72
C PRO A 35 7.35 23.78 33.37
N LEU A 36 7.50 23.26 32.15
CA LEU A 36 6.68 22.18 31.59
C LEU A 36 7.49 20.90 31.32
N ILE A 37 8.71 20.77 31.86
CA ILE A 37 9.57 19.60 31.66
C ILE A 37 8.86 18.31 32.11
N GLU A 38 8.25 18.31 33.29
CA GLU A 38 7.59 17.13 33.85
C GLU A 38 6.40 16.63 33.01
N PRO A 39 5.42 17.47 32.62
CA PRO A 39 4.33 17.03 31.75
C PRO A 39 4.81 16.65 30.34
N HIS A 40 5.84 17.32 29.81
CA HIS A 40 6.44 16.96 28.53
C HIS A 40 7.13 15.60 28.58
N LEU A 41 7.88 15.31 29.65
CA LEU A 41 8.51 14.00 29.84
C LEU A 41 7.46 12.90 30.03
N ALA A 42 6.39 13.16 30.80
CA ALA A 42 5.30 12.21 30.95
C ALA A 42 4.62 11.91 29.60
N TRP A 43 4.37 12.94 28.78
CA TRP A 43 3.79 12.78 27.45
C TRP A 43 4.72 12.03 26.48
N THR A 44 6.02 12.33 26.46
CA THR A 44 6.97 11.61 25.61
C THR A 44 7.08 10.15 26.02
N ILE A 45 7.18 9.86 27.32
CA ILE A 45 7.18 8.47 27.82
C ILE A 45 5.90 7.76 27.41
N HIS A 46 4.74 8.39 27.59
CA HIS A 46 3.47 7.80 27.17
C HIS A 46 3.45 7.50 25.66
N LYS A 47 3.91 8.43 24.82
CA LYS A 47 3.99 8.20 23.37
C LYS A 47 5.01 7.13 22.98
N LEU A 48 6.15 7.06 23.66
CA LEU A 48 7.15 6.02 23.44
C LEU A 48 6.61 4.63 23.82
N THR A 49 5.92 4.50 24.96
CA THR A 49 5.28 3.23 25.36
C THR A 49 4.16 2.81 24.40
N GLN A 50 3.39 3.76 23.87
CA GLN A 50 2.36 3.49 22.86
C GLN A 50 2.98 3.00 21.54
N LEU A 51 4.06 3.63 21.09
CA LEU A 51 4.80 3.20 19.91
C LEU A 51 5.45 1.83 20.11
N GLU A 52 6.04 1.58 21.28
CA GLU A 52 6.61 0.27 21.63
C GLU A 52 5.54 -0.83 21.57
N PHE A 53 4.36 -0.56 22.12
CA PHE A 53 3.23 -1.49 22.05
C PHE A 53 2.79 -1.75 20.60
N SER A 54 2.63 -0.69 19.81
CA SER A 54 2.21 -0.80 18.41
C SER A 54 3.24 -1.53 17.54
N ILE A 55 4.55 -1.32 17.78
CA ILE A 55 5.62 -2.08 17.11
C ILE A 55 5.58 -3.55 17.52
N LYS A 56 5.41 -3.86 18.82
CA LYS A 56 5.30 -5.25 19.30
C LYS A 56 4.08 -5.97 18.71
N GLU A 57 2.95 -5.27 18.59
CA GLU A 57 1.74 -5.80 17.97
C GLU A 57 1.91 -6.00 16.47
N ASN A 58 2.53 -5.04 15.77
CA ASN A 58 2.78 -5.14 14.33
C ASN A 58 3.79 -6.25 14.00
N ILE A 59 4.83 -6.45 14.82
CA ILE A 59 5.74 -7.59 14.68
C ILE A 59 5.00 -8.92 14.89
N ARG A 60 4.08 -8.99 15.87
CA ARG A 60 3.22 -10.18 16.05
C ARG A 60 2.29 -10.42 14.86
N SER A 61 1.82 -9.37 14.17
CA SER A 61 0.98 -9.53 12.98
C SER A 61 1.76 -9.83 11.70
N CYS A 62 2.99 -9.33 11.56
CA CYS A 62 3.85 -9.61 10.40
C CYS A 62 4.54 -10.97 10.48
N VAL A 63 4.75 -11.51 11.69
CA VAL A 63 5.27 -12.86 11.91
C VAL A 63 4.27 -13.61 12.78
N PRO A 64 3.30 -14.32 12.19
CA PRO A 64 2.51 -15.29 12.93
C PRO A 64 3.49 -16.33 13.49
N GLN A 65 3.78 -16.23 14.79
CA GLN A 65 4.72 -17.10 15.50
C GLN A 65 4.39 -18.59 15.29
N THR A 66 3.13 -18.90 14.97
CA THR A 66 2.61 -20.20 14.55
C THR A 66 3.17 -20.72 13.22
N GLU A 67 3.40 -19.88 12.21
CA GLU A 67 3.95 -20.33 10.92
C GLU A 67 5.42 -20.73 11.03
N LEU A 68 6.21 -19.99 11.82
CA LEU A 68 7.61 -20.34 12.06
C LEU A 68 7.73 -21.68 12.82
N ILE A 69 6.89 -21.88 13.83
CA ILE A 69 6.84 -23.15 14.59
C ILE A 69 6.43 -24.30 13.66
N HIS A 70 5.41 -24.09 12.82
CA HIS A 70 4.97 -25.10 11.85
C HIS A 70 6.05 -25.44 10.82
N VAL A 71 6.77 -24.43 10.30
CA VAL A 71 7.89 -24.64 9.38
C VAL A 71 9.03 -25.41 10.06
N MET A 72 9.37 -25.09 11.31
CA MET A 72 10.39 -25.82 12.07
C MET A 72 9.99 -27.29 12.30
N GLU A 73 8.71 -27.56 12.57
CA GLU A 73 8.21 -28.90 12.80
C GLU A 73 8.19 -29.74 11.50
N GLU A 74 7.83 -29.13 10.37
CA GLU A 74 7.91 -29.79 9.06
C GLU A 74 9.36 -30.04 8.61
N ILE A 75 10.30 -29.14 8.92
CA ILE A 75 11.74 -29.37 8.68
C ILE A 75 12.23 -30.59 9.47
N LYS A 76 11.91 -30.67 10.76
CA LYS A 76 12.32 -31.79 11.63
C LYS A 76 11.76 -33.13 11.12
N LYS A 77 10.52 -33.13 10.67
CA LYS A 77 9.86 -34.31 10.07
C LYS A 77 10.52 -34.71 8.75
N MET A 78 11.01 -33.76 7.96
CA MET A 78 11.76 -34.04 6.74
C MET A 78 13.14 -34.64 7.05
N GLU A 79 13.82 -34.14 8.07
CA GLU A 79 15.11 -34.70 8.54
C GLU A 79 14.95 -36.17 8.96
N GLU A 80 13.91 -36.50 9.74
CA GLU A 80 13.62 -37.89 10.14
C GLU A 80 13.36 -38.81 8.94
N LYS A 81 12.66 -38.32 7.91
CA LYS A 81 12.42 -39.07 6.66
C LYS A 81 13.70 -39.32 5.89
N VAL A 82 14.60 -38.33 5.81
CA VAL A 82 15.89 -38.46 5.13
C VAL A 82 16.75 -39.51 5.81
N VAL A 83 16.85 -39.48 7.15
CA VAL A 83 17.61 -40.47 7.92
C VAL A 83 17.04 -41.89 7.71
N ASN A 84 15.71 -42.03 7.67
CA ASN A 84 15.10 -43.34 7.45
C ASN A 84 15.33 -43.87 6.02
N MET A 85 15.29 -43.01 5.00
CA MET A 85 15.65 -43.40 3.62
C MET A 85 17.12 -43.79 3.50
N GLU A 86 18.02 -43.06 4.16
CA GLU A 86 19.45 -43.37 4.17
C GLU A 86 19.71 -44.77 4.76
N ARG A 87 19.01 -45.11 5.86
CA ARG A 87 19.07 -46.44 6.48
C ARG A 87 18.55 -47.54 5.55
N GLN A 88 17.47 -47.29 4.82
CA GLN A 88 16.91 -48.23 3.84
C GLN A 88 17.89 -48.48 2.69
N LEU A 89 18.52 -47.43 2.16
CA LEU A 89 19.56 -47.55 1.11
C LEU A 89 20.76 -48.37 1.60
N GLN A 90 21.21 -48.15 2.83
CA GLN A 90 22.33 -48.87 3.42
C GLN A 90 22.03 -50.37 3.61
N GLN A 91 20.78 -50.71 3.97
CA GLN A 91 20.32 -52.09 4.10
C GLN A 91 20.27 -52.81 2.74
N VAL A 92 19.83 -52.13 1.68
CA VAL A 92 19.82 -52.68 0.31
C VAL A 92 21.24 -52.92 -0.21
N LEU A 93 22.19 -52.03 0.11
CA LEU A 93 23.60 -52.18 -0.27
C LEU A 93 24.28 -53.35 0.46
N GLN A 94 24.01 -53.55 1.75
CA GLN A 94 24.53 -54.69 2.52
C GLN A 94 23.95 -56.03 2.03
N SER A 95 22.68 -56.06 1.65
CA SER A 95 22.02 -57.25 1.08
C SER A 95 22.66 -57.73 -0.22
N ARG A 96 23.32 -56.84 -0.96
CA ARG A 96 23.94 -57.12 -2.27
C ARG A 96 25.40 -57.60 -2.18
N SER A 97 25.97 -57.66 -0.98
CA SER A 97 27.39 -57.99 -0.74
C SER A 97 27.66 -59.50 -0.57
N GLY A 98 26.64 -60.36 -0.69
CA GLY A 98 26.71 -61.79 -0.33
C GLY A 98 26.70 -62.82 -1.47
N ALA A 99 26.81 -62.44 -2.74
CA ALA A 99 26.79 -63.42 -3.84
C ALA A 99 27.87 -63.13 -4.89
N ALA A 100 28.96 -63.90 -4.86
CA ALA A 100 30.03 -63.88 -5.85
C ALA A 100 30.26 -65.28 -6.47
N ALA A 101 30.48 -65.29 -7.80
CA ALA A 101 31.04 -66.31 -8.70
C ALA A 101 30.08 -67.28 -9.43
N PRO A 102 30.43 -67.84 -10.63
CA PRO A 102 31.34 -67.39 -11.73
C PRO A 102 30.63 -67.47 -13.14
N PRO A 103 31.32 -67.19 -14.28
CA PRO A 103 30.70 -66.76 -15.53
C PRO A 103 30.44 -67.90 -16.53
N GLY A 104 29.31 -67.83 -17.22
CA GLY A 104 28.93 -68.76 -18.29
C GLY A 104 28.17 -68.02 -19.39
N ASP A 105 28.77 -68.05 -20.57
CA ASP A 105 28.38 -67.45 -21.84
C ASP A 105 26.96 -67.85 -22.29
N MET A 106 25.92 -67.07 -21.93
CA MET A 106 24.57 -67.14 -22.53
C MET A 106 23.67 -65.94 -22.15
N THR A 107 24.15 -64.69 -22.13
CA THR A 107 23.34 -63.64 -21.45
C THR A 107 23.52 -62.21 -21.98
N VAL A 108 23.27 -61.95 -23.27
CA VAL A 108 22.98 -60.56 -23.71
C VAL A 108 21.47 -60.29 -23.66
N GLU A 109 20.65 -61.27 -24.01
CA GLU A 109 19.19 -61.10 -24.02
C GLU A 109 18.56 -61.20 -22.61
N LEU A 110 19.09 -62.08 -21.75
CA LEU A 110 18.62 -62.22 -20.35
C LEU A 110 19.08 -61.08 -19.44
N THR A 111 20.27 -60.51 -19.65
CA THR A 111 20.75 -59.34 -18.89
C THR A 111 20.04 -58.07 -19.33
N ALA A 112 19.74 -57.90 -20.62
CA ALA A 112 18.90 -56.82 -21.11
C ALA A 112 17.47 -56.91 -20.54
N LYS A 113 16.87 -58.11 -20.51
CA LYS A 113 15.56 -58.36 -19.87
C LYS A 113 15.58 -58.14 -18.35
N ALA A 114 16.67 -58.48 -17.65
CA ALA A 114 16.83 -58.21 -16.22
C ALA A 114 17.03 -56.72 -15.91
N SER A 115 17.78 -55.99 -16.75
CA SER A 115 17.90 -54.54 -16.68
C SER A 115 16.56 -53.84 -16.98
N PHE A 116 15.78 -54.35 -17.94
CA PHE A 116 14.46 -53.80 -18.26
C PHE A 116 13.49 -53.87 -17.07
N LYS A 117 13.51 -54.99 -16.33
CA LYS A 117 12.72 -55.16 -15.09
C LYS A 117 13.08 -54.19 -13.97
N LEU A 118 14.29 -53.63 -13.96
CA LEU A 118 14.72 -52.62 -13.00
C LEU A 118 14.38 -51.20 -13.47
N VAL A 119 14.30 -50.97 -14.78
CA VAL A 119 13.97 -49.68 -15.37
C VAL A 119 12.47 -49.38 -15.27
N GLU A 120 11.60 -50.38 -15.41
CA GLU A 120 10.15 -50.23 -15.38
C GLU A 120 9.61 -49.59 -14.06
N PRO A 121 10.05 -50.02 -12.85
CA PRO A 121 9.67 -49.35 -11.60
C PRO A 121 10.19 -47.92 -11.50
N ILE A 122 11.41 -47.65 -11.97
CA ILE A 122 12.01 -46.31 -11.96
C ILE A 122 11.22 -45.38 -12.87
N LEU A 123 10.85 -45.85 -14.07
CA LEU A 123 10.02 -45.10 -15.01
C LEU A 123 8.66 -44.79 -14.41
N GLY A 124 8.06 -45.74 -13.68
CA GLY A 124 6.79 -45.54 -12.98
C GLY A 124 6.86 -44.48 -11.87
N VAL A 125 7.96 -44.43 -11.11
CA VAL A 125 8.18 -43.37 -10.12
C VAL A 125 8.32 -42.00 -10.80
N ILE A 126 9.11 -41.92 -11.87
CA ILE A 126 9.30 -40.68 -12.64
C ILE A 126 7.99 -40.24 -13.27
N HIS A 127 7.21 -41.16 -13.85
CA HIS A 127 5.91 -40.84 -14.45
C HIS A 127 4.94 -40.26 -13.42
N ASN A 128 4.83 -40.89 -12.25
CA ASN A 128 4.01 -40.35 -11.15
C ASN A 128 4.51 -38.99 -10.66
N GLU A 129 5.82 -38.76 -10.62
CA GLU A 129 6.37 -37.48 -10.19
C GLU A 129 6.14 -36.37 -11.24
N VAL A 130 6.29 -36.71 -12.52
CA VAL A 130 5.92 -35.84 -13.64
C VAL A 130 4.43 -35.51 -13.57
N ASP A 131 3.57 -36.51 -13.40
CA ASP A 131 2.13 -36.28 -13.26
C ASP A 131 1.83 -35.38 -12.06
N ARG A 132 2.42 -35.63 -10.89
CA ARG A 132 2.27 -34.75 -9.73
C ARG A 132 2.70 -33.31 -10.03
N THR A 133 3.82 -33.12 -10.71
CA THR A 133 4.29 -31.76 -11.07
C THR A 133 3.35 -31.08 -12.07
N ILE A 134 2.79 -31.82 -13.04
CA ILE A 134 1.77 -31.31 -13.98
C ILE A 134 0.51 -30.88 -13.22
N HIS A 135 0.04 -31.68 -12.26
CA HIS A 135 -1.12 -31.33 -11.44
C HIS A 135 -0.85 -30.09 -10.56
N ALA A 136 0.35 -29.97 -9.99
CA ALA A 136 0.74 -28.79 -9.22
C ALA A 136 0.80 -27.53 -10.10
N LEU A 137 1.39 -27.64 -11.31
CA LEU A 137 1.47 -26.54 -12.28
C LEU A 137 0.10 -26.09 -12.75
N THR A 138 -0.78 -27.01 -13.15
CA THR A 138 -2.16 -26.67 -13.56
C THR A 138 -2.95 -25.99 -12.46
N THR A 139 -2.77 -26.42 -11.20
CA THR A 139 -3.39 -25.76 -10.05
C THR A 139 -2.85 -24.33 -9.86
N LEU A 140 -1.53 -24.15 -9.96
CA LEU A 140 -0.89 -22.84 -9.85
C LEU A 140 -1.31 -21.89 -10.98
N GLU A 141 -1.39 -22.38 -12.22
CA GLU A 141 -1.90 -21.62 -13.36
C GLU A 141 -3.36 -21.17 -13.14
N GLY A 142 -4.19 -22.04 -12.55
CA GLY A 142 -5.55 -21.69 -12.15
C GLY A 142 -5.58 -20.55 -11.13
N HIS A 143 -4.75 -20.64 -10.08
CA HIS A 143 -4.61 -19.57 -9.09
C HIS A 143 -4.13 -18.26 -9.71
N TYR A 144 -3.13 -18.30 -10.60
CA TYR A 144 -2.63 -17.11 -11.28
C TYR A 144 -3.71 -16.44 -12.14
N ARG A 145 -4.49 -17.23 -12.90
CA ARG A 145 -5.62 -16.70 -13.68
C ARG A 145 -6.68 -16.05 -12.79
N GLN A 146 -6.98 -16.66 -11.64
CA GLN A 146 -7.92 -16.08 -10.69
C GLN A 146 -7.39 -14.76 -10.09
N GLN A 147 -6.12 -14.72 -9.69
CA GLN A 147 -5.49 -13.50 -9.18
C GLN A 147 -5.47 -12.39 -10.24
N GLN A 148 -5.17 -12.74 -11.49
CA GLN A 148 -5.20 -11.78 -12.59
C GLN A 148 -6.61 -11.20 -12.79
N ALA A 149 -7.64 -12.06 -12.78
CA ALA A 149 -9.03 -11.59 -12.90
C ALA A 149 -9.45 -10.68 -11.72
N GLN A 150 -8.97 -10.97 -10.50
CA GLN A 150 -9.20 -10.11 -9.34
C GLN A 150 -8.50 -8.76 -9.46
N LEU A 151 -7.26 -8.74 -9.95
CA LEU A 151 -6.54 -7.49 -10.23
C LEU A 151 -7.26 -6.66 -11.27
N ASP A 152 -7.67 -7.27 -12.38
CA ASP A 152 -8.39 -6.57 -13.46
C ASP A 152 -9.70 -5.95 -12.94
N GLU A 153 -10.43 -6.65 -12.07
CA GLU A 153 -11.67 -6.14 -11.42
C GLU A 153 -11.38 -4.99 -10.45
N ILE A 154 -10.30 -5.07 -9.65
CA ILE A 154 -9.92 -3.97 -8.76
C ILE A 154 -9.51 -2.74 -9.59
N GLU A 155 -8.80 -2.94 -10.70
CA GLU A 155 -8.42 -1.86 -11.59
C GLU A 155 -9.62 -1.18 -12.26
N THR A 156 -10.63 -1.94 -12.69
CA THR A 156 -11.85 -1.35 -13.25
C THR A 156 -12.59 -0.53 -12.19
N GLN A 157 -12.74 -1.07 -10.98
CA GLN A 157 -13.35 -0.36 -9.86
C GLN A 157 -12.59 0.92 -9.50
N LEU A 158 -11.25 0.86 -9.46
CA LEU A 158 -10.40 2.02 -9.21
C LEU A 158 -10.60 3.09 -10.29
N ARG A 159 -10.62 2.70 -11.58
CA ARG A 159 -10.87 3.63 -12.69
C ARG A 159 -12.24 4.30 -12.57
N MET A 160 -13.28 3.54 -12.23
CA MET A 160 -14.63 4.07 -12.03
C MET A 160 -14.69 5.05 -10.85
N GLN A 161 -14.05 4.72 -9.72
CA GLN A 161 -13.97 5.61 -8.56
C GLN A 161 -13.22 6.90 -8.88
N GLN A 162 -12.10 6.82 -9.61
CA GLN A 162 -11.34 7.98 -10.06
C GLN A 162 -12.21 8.92 -10.90
N GLN A 163 -13.00 8.38 -11.83
CA GLN A 163 -13.92 9.17 -12.64
C GLN A 163 -15.02 9.82 -11.80
N GLN A 164 -15.60 9.08 -10.85
CA GLN A 164 -16.62 9.63 -9.94
C GLN A 164 -16.06 10.75 -9.06
N LEU A 165 -14.81 10.61 -8.60
CA LEU A 165 -14.14 11.64 -7.81
C LEU A 165 -13.95 12.91 -8.64
N GLN A 166 -13.48 12.80 -9.89
CA GLN A 166 -13.36 13.95 -10.79
C GLN A 166 -14.69 14.67 -11.03
N LEU A 167 -15.78 13.93 -11.20
CA LEU A 167 -17.12 14.52 -11.33
C LEU A 167 -17.56 15.24 -10.06
N LYS A 168 -17.28 14.69 -8.89
CA LYS A 168 -17.57 15.33 -7.60
C LYS A 168 -16.74 16.59 -7.40
N ASP A 169 -15.46 16.58 -7.75
CA ASP A 169 -14.59 17.76 -7.67
C ASP A 169 -15.11 18.89 -8.56
N ALA A 170 -15.54 18.56 -9.80
CA ALA A 170 -16.15 19.53 -10.69
C ALA A 170 -17.47 20.10 -10.13
N ALA A 171 -18.31 19.26 -9.53
CA ALA A 171 -19.55 19.70 -8.90
C ALA A 171 -19.30 20.57 -7.66
N LEU A 172 -18.28 20.25 -6.85
CA LEU A 172 -17.87 21.06 -5.71
C LEU A 172 -17.38 22.43 -6.17
N ALA A 173 -16.55 22.49 -7.20
CA ALA A 173 -16.09 23.77 -7.76
C ALA A 173 -17.25 24.65 -8.28
N ASP A 174 -18.27 24.04 -8.92
CA ASP A 174 -19.47 24.77 -9.34
C ASP A 174 -20.28 25.29 -8.14
N LEU A 175 -20.44 24.47 -7.09
CA LEU A 175 -21.12 24.88 -5.87
C LEU A 175 -20.37 25.98 -5.13
N GLU A 176 -19.05 25.91 -5.01
CA GLU A 176 -18.21 26.96 -4.44
C GLU A 176 -18.36 28.28 -5.20
N MET A 177 -18.37 28.22 -6.54
CA MET A 177 -18.59 29.39 -7.38
C MET A 177 -19.98 30.00 -7.15
N ARG A 178 -21.03 29.18 -7.07
CA ARG A 178 -22.40 29.65 -6.79
C ARG A 178 -22.54 30.23 -5.39
N LEU A 179 -21.92 29.60 -4.39
CA LEU A 179 -21.93 30.08 -3.01
C LEU A 179 -21.24 31.45 -2.93
N ALA A 180 -20.05 31.58 -3.52
CA ALA A 180 -19.36 32.87 -3.60
C ALA A 180 -20.21 33.93 -4.30
N ALA A 181 -20.91 33.58 -5.37
CA ALA A 181 -21.83 34.49 -6.04
C ALA A 181 -23.00 34.91 -5.14
N GLN A 182 -23.57 33.99 -4.35
CA GLN A 182 -24.65 34.28 -3.39
C GLN A 182 -24.17 35.13 -2.20
N GLU A 183 -22.99 34.87 -1.67
CA GLU A 183 -22.38 35.67 -0.59
C GLU A 183 -22.09 37.11 -1.03
N MET A 184 -21.75 37.28 -2.31
CA MET A 184 -21.52 38.60 -2.91
C MET A 184 -22.80 39.29 -3.39
N ALA A 185 -23.91 38.55 -3.54
CA ALA A 185 -25.18 39.10 -4.00
C ALA A 185 -25.80 40.01 -2.94
N ARG A 186 -26.22 41.20 -3.37
CA ARG A 186 -26.98 42.16 -2.55
C ARG A 186 -28.38 42.32 -3.12
N TYR A 187 -29.38 42.48 -2.25
CA TYR A 187 -30.80 42.57 -2.59
C TYR A 187 -31.43 43.93 -2.25
N ASP A 188 -30.61 44.94 -1.99
CA ASP A 188 -31.02 46.31 -1.63
C ASP A 188 -30.90 47.30 -2.81
N GLY A 189 -30.65 46.78 -4.02
CA GLY A 189 -30.45 47.58 -5.23
C GLY A 189 -29.14 48.36 -5.28
N THR A 190 -28.23 48.19 -4.31
CA THR A 190 -26.95 48.89 -4.26
C THR A 190 -25.79 47.91 -4.39
N ILE A 191 -24.79 48.24 -5.21
CA ILE A 191 -23.59 47.42 -5.39
C ILE A 191 -22.32 48.21 -5.09
N LEU A 192 -21.45 47.62 -4.27
CA LEU A 192 -20.07 48.07 -4.08
C LEU A 192 -19.13 47.12 -4.84
N TRP A 193 -18.64 47.55 -6.00
CA TRP A 193 -17.75 46.74 -6.83
C TRP A 193 -16.30 47.23 -6.74
N LYS A 194 -15.44 46.42 -6.11
CA LYS A 194 -14.01 46.71 -6.01
C LYS A 194 -13.26 46.14 -7.22
N VAL A 195 -12.72 47.00 -8.07
CA VAL A 195 -11.84 46.59 -9.18
C VAL A 195 -10.39 46.52 -8.69
N SER A 196 -9.96 45.33 -8.29
CA SER A 196 -8.55 45.07 -7.92
C SER A 196 -7.68 44.88 -9.18
N GLY A 197 -6.39 45.22 -9.08
CA GLY A 197 -5.39 44.95 -10.13
C GLY A 197 -5.54 45.81 -11.39
N PHE A 198 -5.85 47.10 -11.22
CA PHE A 198 -6.16 48.01 -12.31
C PHE A 198 -5.10 48.05 -13.43
N GLU A 199 -3.81 48.13 -13.09
CA GLU A 199 -2.72 48.19 -14.07
C GLU A 199 -2.65 46.98 -15.01
N ALA A 200 -2.90 45.78 -14.47
CA ALA A 200 -2.92 44.56 -15.28
C ALA A 200 -4.15 44.58 -16.21
N LYS A 201 -5.33 44.80 -15.66
CA LYS A 201 -6.59 44.86 -16.43
C LYS A 201 -6.58 45.94 -17.51
N LYS A 202 -5.97 47.10 -17.25
CA LYS A 202 -5.79 48.17 -18.24
C LYS A 202 -4.92 47.71 -19.40
N ARG A 203 -3.83 47.00 -19.12
CA ARG A 203 -2.94 46.46 -20.15
C ARG A 203 -3.66 45.44 -21.03
N ASP A 204 -4.44 44.56 -20.41
CA ASP A 204 -5.23 43.54 -21.11
C ASP A 204 -6.27 44.19 -22.03
N ALA A 205 -6.91 45.28 -21.57
CA ALA A 205 -7.83 46.07 -22.38
C ALA A 205 -7.15 46.78 -23.56
N ILE A 206 -5.98 47.40 -23.35
CA ILE A 206 -5.21 48.05 -24.43
C ILE A 206 -4.74 47.03 -25.47
N SER A 207 -4.33 45.84 -25.03
CA SER A 207 -3.92 44.75 -25.93
C SER A 207 -5.09 44.07 -26.66
N GLY A 208 -6.34 44.38 -26.27
CA GLY A 208 -7.54 43.78 -26.83
C GLY A 208 -7.90 42.40 -26.26
N GLN A 209 -7.16 41.86 -25.28
CA GLN A 209 -7.46 40.57 -24.67
C GLN A 209 -8.75 40.58 -23.85
N THR A 210 -9.01 41.66 -23.10
CA THR A 210 -10.24 41.79 -22.30
C THR A 210 -10.64 43.26 -22.23
N THR A 211 -11.61 43.67 -23.05
CA THR A 211 -12.02 45.07 -23.22
C THR A 211 -13.16 45.50 -22.31
N SER A 212 -13.84 44.55 -21.65
CA SER A 212 -14.94 44.82 -20.72
C SER A 212 -14.83 43.97 -19.46
N LEU A 213 -15.41 44.48 -18.36
CA LEU A 213 -15.48 43.81 -17.07
C LEU A 213 -16.93 43.81 -16.61
N TYR A 214 -17.37 42.70 -16.03
CA TYR A 214 -18.71 42.57 -15.47
C TYR A 214 -18.65 42.69 -13.95
N SER A 215 -19.59 43.44 -13.38
CA SER A 215 -19.79 43.45 -11.94
C SER A 215 -20.44 42.13 -11.49
N PRO A 216 -20.24 41.73 -10.22
CA PRO A 216 -21.08 40.68 -9.61
C PRO A 216 -22.57 40.99 -9.75
N ALA A 217 -23.42 39.96 -9.75
CA ALA A 217 -24.86 40.14 -9.80
C ALA A 217 -25.37 40.85 -8.53
N PHE A 218 -26.28 41.80 -8.70
CA PHE A 218 -27.01 42.45 -7.63
C PHE A 218 -28.49 42.59 -8.03
N TYR A 219 -29.36 42.64 -7.04
CA TYR A 219 -30.80 42.64 -7.23
C TYR A 219 -31.40 43.89 -6.61
N SER A 220 -32.42 44.46 -7.27
CA SER A 220 -33.11 45.69 -6.86
C SER A 220 -34.04 45.52 -5.65
N GLY A 221 -34.23 44.30 -5.18
CA GLY A 221 -35.15 43.95 -4.10
C GLY A 221 -35.37 42.43 -4.05
N PRO A 222 -35.79 41.86 -2.91
CA PRO A 222 -36.33 40.52 -2.89
C PRO A 222 -37.63 40.48 -3.70
N VAL A 223 -37.78 39.48 -4.58
CA VAL A 223 -39.06 39.21 -5.24
C VAL A 223 -39.99 38.64 -4.16
N SER A 224 -40.97 39.43 -3.72
CA SER A 224 -42.04 38.94 -2.87
C SER A 224 -42.85 37.91 -3.67
N GLN A 225 -42.72 36.62 -3.34
CA GLN A 225 -43.67 35.63 -3.81
C GLN A 225 -44.97 35.83 -3.02
N GLN A 226 -45.95 36.49 -3.64
CA GLN A 226 -47.32 36.47 -3.15
C GLN A 226 -47.87 35.05 -3.40
N ASN A 227 -48.00 34.30 -2.31
CA ASN A 227 -48.89 33.13 -2.23
C ASN A 227 -50.28 33.62 -1.77
#